data_AF-A0A835ZAI1-F1
#
_entry.id   AF-A0A835ZAI1-F1
#
_cell.length_a   1.000
_cell.length_b   1.000
_cell.length_c   1.000
_cell.angle_alpha   90.00
_cell.angle_beta   90.00
_cell.angle_gamma   90.00
#
_symmetry.space_group_name_H-M   'P 1'
#
loop_
_entity.id
_entity.type
_entity.pdbx_description
1 polymer ?
#
loop_
_entity_poly.entity_id
_entity_poly.type
_entity_poly.pdbx_seq_one_letter_code
_entity_poly.pdbx_strand_id
1 'polypeptide(L)'
;MLKESDAAKASRASAVWRADYSTALHVRGIKGSDNRACVQAIGDVLRIEGFERPTAQDAVSSLAFHGCHALQSVPESIGQLTGLTSLDFRECSRLVSVPETIGNLAGLTSLHFRECSRLVSVPESIGQLTGLTRLDFNWCEALESVPESIGQLTGLTSLEFRGCKALQSVPESIGLLTGLKSLDFTWCNALQSVPESIGQLAGLTSLDFRECSRLESVPETIGNLAGLKSLDFSGSYALQSMPESIGQLTGLTSLSFERCFSLQSVPETIGQLAGLTRLSFERCNTLKRVPESIGLLTGLKSLSFERCFSLQSVPESIGQLAGLTSLNYSVCSRLESVPESIGQLTGLTALELPSCQDGVVRAAVEALTLKSPRTLIKESAVNWDDSELVVLSLSELPGRAAIKVWVSKNKRALVPL
;
A
#
# COMPACT_ATOMS: atom_id res chain seq x y z
N MET A 1 -10.82 45.12 43.15
CA MET A 1 -11.10 44.70 41.76
C MET A 1 -10.07 45.33 40.84
N LEU A 2 -8.95 44.65 40.61
CA LEU A 2 -8.06 44.93 39.49
C LEU A 2 -7.83 43.58 38.81
N LYS A 3 -8.24 43.51 37.54
CA LYS A 3 -8.10 42.35 36.68
C LYS A 3 -6.62 42.13 36.42
N GLU A 4 -6.07 41.01 36.88
CA GLU A 4 -4.84 40.46 36.30
C GLU A 4 -5.13 40.09 34.85
N SER A 5 -4.30 40.57 33.92
CA SER A 5 -4.43 40.31 32.50
C SER A 5 -4.07 38.85 32.18
N ASP A 6 -4.81 38.24 31.27
CA ASP A 6 -4.62 36.85 30.82
C ASP A 6 -3.22 36.56 30.22
N ALA A 7 -2.41 37.60 29.96
CA ALA A 7 -1.01 37.48 29.59
C ALA A 7 -0.11 36.91 30.71
N ALA A 8 -0.47 37.12 31.99
CA ALA A 8 0.30 36.62 33.12
C ALA A 8 0.03 35.13 33.44
N LYS A 9 -1.08 34.57 32.95
CA LYS A 9 -1.37 33.12 33.07
C LYS A 9 -0.67 32.27 32.00
N ALA A 10 -0.23 32.88 30.89
CA ALA A 10 0.51 32.19 29.83
C ALA A 10 1.98 31.90 30.19
N SER A 11 2.57 32.58 31.19
CA SER A 11 3.96 32.33 31.60
C SER A 11 4.11 31.23 32.67
N ARG A 12 3.00 30.62 33.10
CA ARG A 12 2.95 29.65 34.21
C ARG A 12 2.31 28.31 33.84
N ALA A 13 2.25 27.99 32.55
CA ALA A 13 2.06 26.61 32.11
C ALA A 13 3.38 25.88 32.30
N SER A 14 3.59 25.31 33.50
CA SER A 14 4.65 24.35 33.76
C SER A 14 4.59 23.27 32.68
N ALA A 15 5.60 23.23 31.80
CA ALA A 15 5.87 22.03 31.04
C ALA A 15 5.95 20.90 32.07
N VAL A 16 5.07 19.90 31.94
CA VAL A 16 5.12 18.73 32.80
C VAL A 16 6.30 17.89 32.30
N TRP A 17 7.48 18.22 32.81
CA TRP A 17 8.69 17.43 32.67
C TRP A 17 8.52 16.19 33.56
N ARG A 18 8.03 15.10 32.99
CA ARG A 18 8.27 13.79 33.61
C ARG A 18 9.64 13.32 33.13
N ALA A 19 10.69 13.74 33.84
CA ALA A 19 11.86 12.91 33.97
C ALA A 19 11.41 11.71 34.81
N ASP A 20 10.84 10.70 34.16
CA ASP A 20 10.86 9.38 34.78
C ASP A 20 12.34 9.02 34.95
N TYR A 21 12.72 8.31 36.02
CA TYR A 21 14.09 7.86 36.29
C TYR A 21 14.59 6.81 35.27
N SER A 22 14.06 6.84 34.05
CA SER A 22 14.49 6.09 32.88
C SER A 22 15.37 6.99 32.02
N THR A 23 16.26 6.40 31.24
CA THR A 23 17.17 7.09 30.32
C THR A 23 16.45 7.78 29.14
N ALA A 24 15.15 8.08 29.25
CA ALA A 24 14.30 8.61 28.20
C ALA A 24 13.70 9.97 28.59
N LEU A 25 13.93 10.99 27.77
CA LEU A 25 13.31 12.30 27.91
C LEU A 25 12.16 12.47 26.91
N HIS A 26 10.96 12.69 27.44
CA HIS A 26 9.78 12.98 26.62
C HIS A 26 9.40 14.46 26.72
N VAL A 27 9.52 15.17 25.60
CA VAL A 27 9.03 16.53 25.37
C VAL A 27 7.67 16.43 24.67
N ARG A 28 6.59 16.54 25.43
CA ARG A 28 5.24 16.63 24.84
C ARG A 28 4.91 18.09 24.53
N GLY A 29 4.68 18.39 23.25
CA GLY A 29 4.14 19.66 22.82
C GLY A 29 2.72 19.84 23.35
N ILE A 30 2.45 21.01 23.93
CA ILE A 30 1.09 21.41 24.29
C ILE A 30 0.51 22.11 23.08
N LYS A 31 -0.67 21.71 22.61
CA LYS A 31 -1.34 22.33 21.46
C LYS A 31 -1.50 23.84 21.71
N GLY A 32 -0.74 24.66 20.98
CA GLY A 32 -0.70 26.13 21.14
C GLY A 32 0.57 26.70 21.79
N SER A 33 1.53 25.88 22.23
CA SER A 33 2.82 26.35 22.76
C SER A 33 3.81 26.74 21.66
N ASP A 34 4.57 27.81 21.90
CA ASP A 34 5.62 28.34 21.00
C ASP A 34 6.83 27.39 20.87
N ASN A 35 7.58 27.54 19.77
CA ASN A 35 8.83 26.82 19.45
C ASN A 35 9.86 26.80 20.57
N ARG A 36 9.84 27.86 21.38
CA ARG A 36 10.75 28.03 22.50
C ARG A 36 10.74 26.86 23.47
N ALA A 37 9.61 26.19 23.73
CA ALA A 37 9.58 25.09 24.68
C ALA A 37 10.37 23.86 24.18
N CYS A 38 10.25 23.50 22.90
CA CYS A 38 10.94 22.34 22.33
C CYS A 38 12.44 22.63 22.10
N VAL A 39 12.79 23.86 21.68
CA VAL A 39 14.19 24.30 21.56
C VAL A 39 14.86 24.46 22.94
N GLN A 40 14.13 24.99 23.93
CA GLN A 40 14.60 25.07 25.31
C GLN A 40 14.82 23.68 25.88
N ALA A 41 13.96 22.69 25.58
CA ALA A 41 14.19 21.31 26.00
C ALA A 41 15.52 20.75 25.49
N ILE A 42 15.87 20.99 24.22
CA ILE A 42 17.19 20.60 23.68
C ILE A 42 18.31 21.33 24.42
N GLY A 43 18.16 22.64 24.63
CA GLY A 43 19.12 23.45 25.38
C GLY A 43 19.25 23.02 26.85
N ASP A 44 18.16 22.56 27.47
CA ASP A 44 18.13 22.08 28.85
C ASP A 44 18.83 20.71 28.96
N VAL A 45 18.62 19.79 28.00
CA VAL A 45 19.38 18.53 27.92
C VAL A 45 20.87 18.82 27.80
N LEU A 46 21.26 19.72 26.91
CA LEU A 46 22.67 20.07 26.69
C LEU A 46 23.28 20.81 27.88
N ARG A 47 22.48 21.55 28.66
CA ARG A 47 22.94 22.22 29.90
C ARG A 47 23.02 21.27 31.08
N ILE A 48 22.22 20.20 31.10
CA ILE A 48 22.36 19.11 32.07
C ILE A 48 23.72 18.41 31.87
N GLU A 49 24.26 18.36 30.64
CA GLU A 49 25.59 17.82 30.31
C GLU A 49 26.75 18.81 30.54
N GLY A 50 26.78 19.50 31.67
CA GLY A 50 27.97 20.17 32.17
C GLY A 50 29.06 19.14 32.52
N PHE A 51 29.93 18.80 31.57
CA PHE A 51 31.00 17.81 31.74
C PHE A 51 32.21 18.38 32.53
N GLU A 52 32.15 18.31 33.86
CA GLU A 52 33.32 17.90 34.64
C GLU A 52 33.15 16.40 34.96
N ARG A 53 33.57 15.53 34.01
CA ARG A 53 33.71 14.05 34.09
C ARG A 53 32.41 13.23 34.26
N PRO A 54 31.98 12.45 33.26
CA PRO A 54 30.84 11.55 33.43
C PRO A 54 31.29 10.25 34.09
N THR A 55 30.67 9.88 35.20
CA THR A 55 30.63 8.46 35.60
C THR A 55 29.47 7.80 34.85
N ALA A 56 29.81 7.15 33.74
CA ALA A 56 29.20 6.04 33.00
C ALA A 56 27.71 5.58 33.19
N GLN A 57 26.74 6.35 33.70
CA GLN A 57 25.39 5.78 33.90
C GLN A 57 24.15 6.65 33.62
N ASP A 58 24.26 7.95 33.30
CA ASP A 58 23.08 8.85 33.19
C ASP A 58 22.95 9.62 31.84
N ALA A 59 23.38 9.04 30.71
CA ALA A 59 23.18 9.67 29.39
C ALA A 59 21.73 9.48 28.89
N VAL A 60 21.08 10.54 28.41
CA VAL A 60 19.76 10.46 27.76
C VAL A 60 19.89 9.58 26.52
N SER A 61 19.26 8.41 26.53
CA SER A 61 19.29 7.44 25.44
C SER A 61 18.08 7.59 24.50
N SER A 62 16.99 8.23 24.94
CA SER A 62 15.82 8.47 24.09
C SER A 62 15.31 9.89 24.25
N LEU A 63 15.00 10.56 23.14
CA LEU A 63 14.45 11.91 23.11
C LEU A 63 13.23 11.96 22.19
N ALA A 64 12.08 12.40 22.70
CA ALA A 64 10.84 12.45 21.93
C ALA A 64 10.16 13.81 21.99
N PHE A 65 9.96 14.45 20.85
CA PHE A 65 9.16 15.66 20.61
C PHE A 65 7.79 15.26 20.08
N HIS A 66 6.90 14.85 20.97
CA HIS A 66 5.57 14.39 20.54
C HIS A 66 4.59 15.57 20.50
N GLY A 67 4.01 15.86 19.34
CA GLY A 67 3.00 16.93 19.20
C GLY A 67 3.56 18.35 19.36
N CYS A 68 4.87 18.56 19.15
CA CYS A 68 5.50 19.89 19.10
C CYS A 68 5.07 20.63 17.80
N HIS A 69 3.80 20.99 17.66
CA HIS A 69 3.24 21.56 16.43
C HIS A 69 3.80 22.94 16.04
N ALA A 70 4.53 23.61 16.92
CA ALA A 70 5.24 24.83 16.55
C ALA A 70 6.57 24.53 15.83
N LEU A 71 7.22 23.39 16.14
CA LEU A 71 8.61 23.05 15.80
C LEU A 71 8.81 23.15 14.30
N GLN A 72 9.60 24.13 13.85
CA GLN A 72 9.88 24.35 12.43
C GLN A 72 11.25 23.82 12.02
N SER A 73 12.23 23.88 12.92
CA SER A 73 13.58 23.38 12.71
C SER A 73 14.14 22.82 14.01
N VAL A 74 15.04 21.85 13.88
CA VAL A 74 15.82 21.31 14.99
C VAL A 74 17.17 22.05 15.03
N PRO A 75 17.61 22.55 16.20
CA PRO A 75 18.91 23.22 16.31
C PRO A 75 20.07 22.26 16.08
N GLU A 76 21.18 22.76 15.51
CA GLU A 76 22.40 21.97 15.25
C GLU A 76 22.97 21.26 16.48
N SER A 77 22.71 21.81 17.66
CA SER A 77 23.18 21.25 18.93
C SER A 77 22.61 19.87 19.24
N ILE A 78 21.56 19.41 18.54
CA ILE A 78 21.06 18.03 18.64
C ILE A 78 22.17 17.00 18.40
N GLY A 79 23.11 17.27 17.49
CA GLY A 79 24.20 16.37 17.15
C GLY A 79 25.26 16.18 18.25
N GLN A 80 25.16 16.92 19.36
CA GLN A 80 26.03 16.73 20.53
C GLN A 80 25.56 15.56 21.41
N LEU A 81 24.29 15.15 21.29
CA LEU A 81 23.66 14.09 22.08
C LEU A 81 24.03 12.68 21.57
N THR A 82 25.33 12.41 21.44
CA THR A 82 25.88 11.19 20.81
C THR A 82 25.50 9.87 21.49
N GLY A 83 24.99 9.93 22.73
CA GLY A 83 24.44 8.78 23.47
C GLY A 83 23.01 8.38 23.10
N LEU A 84 22.32 9.14 22.23
CA LEU A 84 20.95 8.84 21.81
C LEU A 84 20.88 7.55 20.99
N THR A 85 19.97 6.67 21.39
CA THR A 85 19.58 5.45 20.66
C THR A 85 18.21 5.58 20.01
N SER A 86 17.37 6.53 20.44
CA SER A 86 16.06 6.81 19.85
C SER A 86 15.74 8.29 19.81
N LEU A 87 15.29 8.78 18.65
CA LEU A 87 14.86 10.17 18.45
C LEU A 87 13.52 10.19 17.72
N ASP A 88 12.57 10.96 18.24
CA ASP A 88 11.19 10.92 17.80
C ASP A 88 10.62 12.32 17.65
N PHE A 89 10.18 12.68 16.44
CA PHE A 89 9.55 13.95 16.10
C PHE A 89 8.06 13.79 15.77
N ARG A 90 7.42 12.68 16.16
CA ARG A 90 6.03 12.40 15.77
C ARG A 90 5.09 13.56 16.05
N GLU A 91 4.25 13.87 15.07
CA GLU A 91 3.25 14.95 15.10
C GLU A 91 3.84 16.39 15.18
N CYS A 92 5.13 16.56 14.88
CA CYS A 92 5.74 17.88 14.64
C CYS A 92 5.34 18.44 13.26
N SER A 93 4.06 18.72 13.07
CA SER A 93 3.45 19.07 11.77
C SER A 93 4.00 20.33 11.08
N ARG A 94 4.82 21.15 11.76
CA ARG A 94 5.49 22.32 11.16
C ARG A 94 6.96 22.11 10.86
N LEU A 95 7.53 20.95 11.21
CA LEU A 95 8.94 20.66 11.03
C LEU A 95 9.24 20.60 9.53
N VAL A 96 10.16 21.45 9.06
CA VAL A 96 10.48 21.57 7.64
C VAL A 96 11.72 20.76 7.27
N SER A 97 12.70 20.71 8.18
CA SER A 97 13.98 20.01 8.00
C SER A 97 14.64 19.68 9.34
N VAL A 98 15.64 18.80 9.29
CA VAL A 98 16.59 18.54 10.39
C VAL A 98 18.00 18.94 9.96
N PRO A 99 18.89 19.35 10.90
CA PRO A 99 20.22 19.84 10.58
C PRO A 99 21.18 18.70 10.19
N GLU A 100 22.25 19.02 9.47
CA GLU A 100 23.31 18.07 9.08
C GLU A 100 23.98 17.40 10.29
N THR A 101 23.96 18.04 11.46
CA THR A 101 24.52 17.47 12.68
C THR A 101 23.74 16.26 13.20
N ILE A 102 22.57 15.95 12.63
CA ILE A 102 21.83 14.72 12.94
C ILE A 102 22.68 13.47 12.69
N GLY A 103 23.56 13.48 11.67
CA GLY A 103 24.43 12.35 11.35
C GLY A 103 25.46 12.02 12.43
N ASN A 104 25.73 12.94 13.37
CA ASN A 104 26.64 12.71 14.49
C ASN A 104 26.08 11.73 15.54
N LEU A 105 24.79 11.40 15.48
CA LEU A 105 24.11 10.50 16.42
C LEU A 105 24.40 9.02 16.08
N ALA A 106 25.67 8.62 16.04
CA ALA A 106 26.11 7.31 15.55
C ALA A 106 25.49 6.10 16.32
N GLY A 107 25.03 6.31 17.56
CA GLY A 107 24.33 5.29 18.36
C GLY A 107 22.83 5.15 18.06
N LEU A 108 22.27 5.96 17.17
CA LEU A 108 20.83 6.01 16.91
C LEU A 108 20.34 4.73 16.22
N THR A 109 19.34 4.09 16.81
CA THR A 109 18.73 2.85 16.31
C THR A 109 17.33 3.05 15.77
N SER A 110 16.64 4.13 16.16
CA SER A 110 15.27 4.45 15.76
C SER A 110 15.08 5.95 15.57
N LEU A 111 14.59 6.37 14.41
CA LEU A 111 14.30 7.76 14.08
C LEU A 111 12.89 7.88 13.50
N HIS A 112 12.05 8.73 14.10
CA HIS A 112 10.65 8.87 13.69
C HIS A 112 10.30 10.30 13.30
N PHE A 113 9.75 10.47 12.10
CA PHE A 113 9.21 11.73 11.58
C PHE A 113 7.69 11.66 11.34
N ARG A 114 7.02 10.60 11.81
CA ARG A 114 5.62 10.39 11.44
C ARG A 114 4.72 11.61 11.74
N GLU A 115 3.89 11.99 10.78
CA GLU A 115 3.01 13.17 10.82
C GLU A 115 3.75 14.53 10.90
N CYS A 116 5.03 14.59 10.50
CA CYS A 116 5.73 15.83 10.17
C CYS A 116 5.34 16.30 8.76
N SER A 117 4.08 16.75 8.59
CA SER A 117 3.47 17.01 7.27
C SER A 117 4.15 18.10 6.43
N ARG A 118 5.04 18.91 7.00
CA ARG A 118 5.83 19.94 6.31
C ARG A 118 7.29 19.56 6.06
N LEU A 119 7.72 18.36 6.44
CA LEU A 119 9.08 17.90 6.22
C LEU A 119 9.29 17.67 4.72
N VAL A 120 10.19 18.44 4.11
CA VAL A 120 10.40 18.40 2.65
C VAL A 120 11.49 17.41 2.26
N SER A 121 12.54 17.29 3.09
CA SER A 121 13.66 16.38 2.89
C SER A 121 14.39 16.12 4.21
N VAL A 122 15.33 15.16 4.19
CA VAL A 122 16.34 14.94 5.24
C VAL A 122 17.74 15.17 4.67
N PRO A 123 18.72 15.60 5.48
CA PRO A 123 20.09 15.88 5.05
C PRO A 123 20.85 14.62 4.62
N GLU A 124 21.90 14.79 3.81
CA GLU A 124 22.78 13.68 3.36
C GLU A 124 23.53 13.00 4.50
N SER A 125 23.78 13.71 5.60
CA SER A 125 24.33 13.13 6.83
C SER A 125 23.45 12.04 7.45
N ILE A 126 22.18 11.88 7.02
CA ILE A 126 21.33 10.79 7.51
C ILE A 126 21.98 9.42 7.30
N GLY A 127 22.74 9.22 6.21
CA GLY A 127 23.43 7.96 5.94
C GLY A 127 24.54 7.59 6.93
N GLN A 128 25.00 8.55 7.75
CA GLN A 128 25.99 8.31 8.80
C GLN A 128 25.42 7.54 9.99
N LEU A 129 24.09 7.45 10.11
CA LEU A 129 23.38 6.74 11.17
C LEU A 129 23.39 5.22 10.94
N THR A 130 24.56 4.62 10.73
CA THR A 130 24.73 3.22 10.30
C THR A 130 24.16 2.17 11.28
N GLY A 131 23.91 2.55 12.54
CA GLY A 131 23.21 1.73 13.54
C GLY A 131 21.68 1.74 13.45
N LEU A 132 21.10 2.53 12.52
CA LEU A 132 19.66 2.71 12.41
C LEU A 132 18.97 1.44 11.92
N THR A 133 17.97 0.99 12.66
CA THR A 133 17.17 -0.20 12.34
C THR A 133 15.75 0.13 11.90
N ARG A 134 15.26 1.33 12.26
CA ARG A 134 13.93 1.85 11.94
C ARG A 134 13.98 3.32 11.56
N LEU A 135 13.41 3.65 10.41
CA LEU A 135 13.21 5.02 9.95
C LEU A 135 11.78 5.20 9.44
N ASP A 136 11.03 6.11 10.07
CA ASP A 136 9.59 6.27 9.84
C ASP A 136 9.28 7.67 9.29
N PHE A 137 8.89 7.75 8.02
CA PHE A 137 8.41 8.97 7.35
C PHE A 137 6.90 9.01 7.16
N ASN A 138 6.14 8.12 7.81
CA ASN A 138 4.70 8.01 7.55
C ASN A 138 3.98 9.35 7.74
N TRP A 139 3.15 9.75 6.78
CA TRP A 139 2.40 11.00 6.77
C TRP A 139 3.26 12.28 6.75
N CYS A 140 4.51 12.20 6.29
CA CYS A 140 5.28 13.36 5.86
C CYS A 140 4.79 13.83 4.48
N GLU A 141 3.60 14.47 4.44
CA GLU A 141 2.90 14.77 3.18
C GLU A 141 3.70 15.60 2.18
N ALA A 142 4.60 16.48 2.66
CA ALA A 142 5.46 17.34 1.85
C ALA A 142 6.82 16.72 1.48
N LEU A 143 7.12 15.48 1.89
CA LEU A 143 8.41 14.84 1.61
C LEU A 143 8.51 14.55 0.11
N GLU A 144 9.43 15.21 -0.59
CA GLU A 144 9.57 15.09 -2.04
C GLU A 144 10.54 13.97 -2.45
N SER A 145 11.59 13.75 -1.66
CA SER A 145 12.63 12.74 -1.88
C SER A 145 13.38 12.40 -0.58
N VAL A 146 14.18 11.32 -0.64
CA VAL A 146 15.21 11.01 0.36
C VAL A 146 16.59 11.00 -0.32
N PRO A 147 17.68 11.35 0.39
CA PRO A 147 19.02 11.45 -0.19
C PRO A 147 19.62 10.10 -0.57
N GLU A 148 20.59 10.09 -1.49
CA GLU A 148 21.30 8.86 -1.93
C GLU A 148 22.09 8.19 -0.79
N SER A 149 22.47 8.95 0.24
CA SER A 149 23.05 8.39 1.46
C SER A 149 22.13 7.43 2.23
N ILE A 150 20.83 7.38 1.94
CA ILE A 150 19.91 6.46 2.61
C ILE A 150 20.36 5.00 2.48
N GLY A 151 20.97 4.61 1.35
CA GLY A 151 21.47 3.25 1.15
C GLY A 151 22.67 2.87 2.03
N GLN A 152 23.30 3.83 2.72
CA GLN A 152 24.34 3.54 3.71
C GLN A 152 23.77 2.90 4.99
N LEU A 153 22.46 3.03 5.22
CA LEU A 153 21.75 2.51 6.38
C LEU A 153 21.44 1.01 6.27
N THR A 154 22.46 0.22 5.94
CA THR A 154 22.37 -1.22 5.65
C THR A 154 21.80 -2.08 6.80
N GLY A 155 21.76 -1.54 8.03
CA GLY A 155 21.11 -2.15 9.20
C GLY A 155 19.59 -1.95 9.26
N LEU A 156 18.98 -1.18 8.34
CA LEU A 156 17.54 -0.92 8.34
C LEU A 156 16.75 -2.21 8.11
N THR A 157 15.74 -2.39 8.97
CA THR A 157 14.77 -3.48 8.90
C THR A 157 13.36 -2.99 8.55
N SER A 158 13.08 -1.71 8.83
CA SER A 158 11.83 -1.02 8.52
C SER A 158 12.12 0.40 8.04
N LEU A 159 11.61 0.72 6.86
CA LEU A 159 11.64 2.02 6.22
C LEU A 159 10.24 2.29 5.65
N GLU A 160 9.57 3.30 6.19
CA GLU A 160 8.13 3.51 5.95
C GLU A 160 7.87 4.87 5.30
N PHE A 161 7.14 4.90 4.18
CA PHE A 161 6.81 6.12 3.42
C PHE A 161 5.30 6.38 3.31
N ARG A 162 4.46 5.62 4.02
CA ARG A 162 3.01 5.67 3.85
C ARG A 162 2.47 7.08 4.05
N GLY A 163 1.75 7.61 3.07
CA GLY A 163 1.17 8.96 3.12
C GLY A 163 2.13 10.10 2.78
N CYS A 164 3.33 9.82 2.26
CA CYS A 164 4.22 10.82 1.68
C CYS A 164 3.71 11.26 0.30
N LYS A 165 2.63 12.06 0.29
CA LYS A 165 1.88 12.42 -0.93
C LYS A 165 2.72 13.12 -2.00
N ALA A 166 3.76 13.86 -1.60
CA ALA A 166 4.66 14.58 -2.50
C ALA A 166 5.86 13.74 -2.99
N LEU A 167 6.07 12.52 -2.48
CA LEU A 167 7.24 11.69 -2.81
C LEU A 167 7.18 11.29 -4.28
N GLN A 168 8.14 11.74 -5.08
CA GLN A 168 8.14 11.51 -6.53
C GLN A 168 8.91 10.25 -6.92
N SER A 169 9.98 9.93 -6.18
CA SER A 169 10.84 8.77 -6.38
C SER A 169 11.62 8.44 -5.10
N VAL A 170 12.26 7.27 -5.09
CA VAL A 170 13.30 6.90 -4.13
C VAL A 170 14.63 6.72 -4.87
N PRO A 171 15.79 6.98 -4.22
CA PRO A 171 17.11 6.92 -4.85
C PRO A 171 17.53 5.48 -5.22
N GLU A 172 18.47 5.33 -6.16
CA GLU A 172 19.00 4.02 -6.58
C GLU A 172 19.71 3.27 -5.44
N SER A 173 20.24 4.00 -4.47
CA SER A 173 20.82 3.42 -3.25
C SER A 173 19.82 2.65 -2.38
N ILE A 174 18.50 2.76 -2.60
CA ILE A 174 17.50 1.99 -1.85
C ILE A 174 17.76 0.48 -1.92
N GLY A 175 18.29 -0.03 -3.05
CA GLY A 175 18.59 -1.46 -3.23
C GLY A 175 19.69 -1.99 -2.31
N LEU A 176 20.51 -1.11 -1.72
CA LEU A 176 21.53 -1.49 -0.74
C LEU A 176 20.94 -1.92 0.61
N LEU A 177 19.67 -1.59 0.88
CA LEU A 177 18.96 -1.89 2.12
C LEU A 177 18.45 -3.35 2.18
N THR A 178 19.34 -4.31 1.91
CA THR A 178 19.03 -5.74 1.77
C THR A 178 18.42 -6.40 3.02
N GLY A 179 18.51 -5.75 4.18
CA GLY A 179 17.88 -6.16 5.44
C GLY A 179 16.37 -5.89 5.54
N LEU A 180 15.80 -5.06 4.67
CA LEU A 180 14.38 -4.68 4.71
C LEU A 180 13.45 -5.88 4.53
N LYS A 181 12.38 -5.92 5.32
CA LYS A 181 11.33 -6.96 5.27
C LYS A 181 10.01 -6.49 4.68
N SER A 182 9.72 -5.20 4.84
CA SER A 182 8.55 -4.51 4.31
C SER A 182 8.97 -3.14 3.77
N LEU A 183 8.30 -2.71 2.71
CA LEU A 183 8.41 -1.36 2.15
C LEU A 183 7.01 -0.92 1.72
N ASP A 184 6.51 0.14 2.36
CA ASP A 184 5.14 0.63 2.20
C ASP A 184 5.14 2.04 1.57
N PHE A 185 4.64 2.14 0.33
CA PHE A 185 4.41 3.40 -0.39
C PHE A 185 2.93 3.80 -0.42
N THR A 186 2.07 3.18 0.41
CA THR A 186 0.63 3.43 0.39
C THR A 186 0.34 4.94 0.50
N TRP A 187 -0.53 5.48 -0.36
CA TRP A 187 -0.86 6.91 -0.45
C TRP A 187 0.27 7.86 -0.89
N CYS A 188 1.36 7.36 -1.46
CA CYS A 188 2.38 8.17 -2.15
C CYS A 188 1.87 8.59 -3.54
N ASN A 189 0.93 9.53 -3.57
CA ASN A 189 0.21 9.93 -4.79
C ASN A 189 1.10 10.48 -5.91
N ALA A 190 2.23 11.12 -5.57
CA ALA A 190 3.15 11.69 -6.54
C ALA A 190 4.18 10.70 -7.11
N LEU A 191 4.26 9.48 -6.57
CA LEU A 191 5.25 8.48 -6.95
C LEU A 191 4.97 8.02 -8.39
N GLN A 192 5.93 8.23 -9.30
CA GLN A 192 5.79 7.89 -10.71
C GLN A 192 6.42 6.55 -11.08
N SER A 193 7.52 6.20 -10.42
CA SER A 193 8.26 4.96 -10.61
C SER A 193 9.09 4.62 -9.37
N VAL A 194 9.65 3.42 -9.35
CA VAL A 194 10.70 3.00 -8.42
C VAL A 194 11.96 2.62 -9.21
N PRO A 195 13.17 2.81 -8.62
CA PRO A 195 14.44 2.52 -9.30
C PRO A 195 14.65 1.03 -9.57
N GLU A 196 15.52 0.70 -10.53
CA GLU A 196 15.81 -0.72 -10.88
C GLU A 196 16.43 -1.48 -9.69
N SER A 197 17.19 -0.78 -8.86
CA SER A 197 17.74 -1.33 -7.61
C SER A 197 16.70 -1.89 -6.63
N ILE A 198 15.40 -1.58 -6.77
CA ILE A 198 14.35 -2.17 -5.92
C ILE A 198 14.40 -3.70 -5.92
N GLY A 199 14.77 -4.31 -7.04
CA GLY A 199 14.91 -5.77 -7.18
C GLY A 199 16.07 -6.38 -6.38
N GLN A 200 16.96 -5.57 -5.82
CA GLN A 200 18.07 -6.02 -4.97
C GLN A 200 17.62 -6.31 -3.52
N LEU A 201 16.39 -5.91 -3.14
CA LEU A 201 15.82 -6.13 -1.82
C LEU A 201 15.36 -7.59 -1.61
N ALA A 202 16.28 -8.55 -1.73
CA ALA A 202 16.00 -9.98 -1.69
C ALA A 202 15.32 -10.47 -0.39
N GLY A 203 15.43 -9.70 0.70
CA GLY A 203 14.78 -9.97 1.98
C GLY A 203 13.32 -9.55 2.08
N LEU A 204 12.79 -8.83 1.07
CA LEU A 204 11.48 -8.21 1.10
C LEU A 204 10.36 -9.25 0.98
N THR A 205 9.38 -9.15 1.88
CA THR A 205 8.23 -10.08 1.93
C THR A 205 6.91 -9.41 1.59
N SER A 206 6.84 -8.09 1.72
CA SER A 206 5.69 -7.25 1.42
C SER A 206 6.14 -5.96 0.75
N LEU A 207 5.50 -5.61 -0.36
CA LEU A 207 5.69 -4.36 -1.10
C LEU A 207 4.32 -3.80 -1.48
N ASP A 208 4.07 -2.55 -1.12
CA ASP A 208 2.74 -1.95 -1.22
C ASP A 208 2.79 -0.63 -1.98
N PHE A 209 1.99 -0.54 -3.05
CA PHE A 209 1.83 0.64 -3.90
C PHE A 209 0.39 1.16 -3.89
N ARG A 210 -0.42 0.78 -2.89
CA ARG A 210 -1.83 1.19 -2.84
C ARG A 210 -1.96 2.70 -2.87
N GLU A 211 -2.87 3.20 -3.71
CA GLU A 211 -3.13 4.62 -3.88
C GLU A 211 -1.90 5.43 -4.34
N CYS A 212 -0.91 4.80 -4.97
CA CYS A 212 0.12 5.51 -5.75
C CYS A 212 -0.47 5.94 -7.10
N SER A 213 -1.37 6.92 -7.08
CA SER A 213 -2.20 7.32 -8.23
C SER A 213 -1.43 7.71 -9.51
N ARG A 214 -0.18 8.18 -9.39
CA ARG A 214 0.70 8.52 -10.53
C ARG A 214 1.70 7.43 -10.92
N LEU A 215 1.68 6.26 -10.27
CA LEU A 215 2.61 5.18 -10.60
C LEU A 215 2.30 4.66 -12.01
N GLU A 216 3.22 4.86 -12.95
CA GLU A 216 3.01 4.50 -14.37
C GLU A 216 3.49 3.09 -14.69
N SER A 217 4.56 2.64 -14.04
CA SER A 217 5.19 1.33 -14.24
C SER A 217 6.06 0.91 -13.03
N VAL A 218 6.47 -0.35 -13.02
CA VAL A 218 7.51 -0.90 -12.14
C VAL A 218 8.62 -1.53 -12.99
N PRO A 219 9.89 -1.53 -12.55
CA PRO A 219 11.02 -2.03 -13.33
C PRO A 219 10.99 -3.55 -13.51
N GLU A 220 11.65 -4.07 -14.54
CA GLU A 220 11.81 -5.52 -14.79
C GLU A 220 12.56 -6.24 -13.65
N THR A 221 13.30 -5.51 -12.82
CA THR A 221 13.97 -6.09 -11.66
C THR A 221 13.01 -6.46 -10.54
N ILE A 222 11.73 -6.06 -10.61
CA ILE A 222 10.72 -6.42 -9.60
C ILE A 222 10.60 -7.95 -9.43
N GLY A 223 10.79 -8.72 -10.51
CA GLY A 223 10.75 -10.19 -10.47
C GLY A 223 11.87 -10.83 -9.65
N ASN A 224 12.95 -10.10 -9.34
CA ASN A 224 14.05 -10.59 -8.50
C ASN A 224 13.66 -10.72 -7.02
N LEU A 225 12.51 -10.18 -6.61
CA LEU A 225 11.99 -10.24 -5.24
C LEU A 225 11.39 -11.63 -4.91
N ALA A 226 12.20 -12.68 -5.01
CA ALA A 226 11.76 -14.07 -4.87
C ALA A 226 11.08 -14.41 -3.52
N GLY A 227 11.34 -13.62 -2.47
CA GLY A 227 10.72 -13.76 -1.15
C GLY A 227 9.35 -13.08 -0.99
N LEU A 228 8.87 -12.35 -2.00
CA LEU A 228 7.67 -11.53 -1.93
C LEU A 228 6.40 -12.40 -1.86
N LYS A 229 5.55 -12.15 -0.86
CA LYS A 229 4.31 -12.90 -0.61
C LYS A 229 3.05 -12.11 -0.96
N SER A 230 3.13 -10.78 -0.88
CA SER A 230 2.04 -9.84 -1.15
C SER A 230 2.56 -8.65 -1.95
N LEU A 231 1.84 -8.31 -3.02
CA LEU A 231 2.08 -7.17 -3.89
C LEU A 231 0.73 -6.54 -4.25
N ASP A 232 0.56 -5.27 -3.95
CA ASP A 232 -0.71 -4.57 -4.09
C ASP A 232 -0.53 -3.24 -4.83
N PHE A 233 -1.21 -3.09 -5.97
CA PHE A 233 -1.25 -1.88 -6.79
C PHE A 233 -2.60 -1.15 -6.71
N SER A 234 -3.44 -1.49 -5.72
CA SER A 234 -4.82 -1.01 -5.70
C SER A 234 -4.88 0.52 -5.61
N GLY A 235 -5.48 1.18 -6.59
CA GLY A 235 -5.52 2.63 -6.68
C GLY A 235 -4.34 3.29 -7.42
N SER A 236 -3.46 2.51 -8.06
CA SER A 236 -2.47 3.03 -9.01
C SER A 236 -3.11 3.38 -10.36
N TYR A 237 -3.85 4.49 -10.40
CA TYR A 237 -4.70 4.88 -11.54
C TYR A 237 -3.95 5.01 -12.88
N ALA A 238 -2.68 5.42 -12.84
CA ALA A 238 -1.82 5.63 -14.00
C ALA A 238 -1.09 4.37 -14.49
N LEU A 239 -1.17 3.24 -13.77
CA LEU A 239 -0.42 2.03 -14.08
C LEU A 239 -0.88 1.44 -15.42
N GLN A 240 0.02 1.34 -16.40
CA GLN A 240 -0.36 0.99 -17.78
C GLN A 240 -0.16 -0.48 -18.12
N SER A 241 0.91 -1.10 -17.60
CA SER A 241 1.29 -2.48 -17.88
C SER A 241 2.15 -3.04 -16.74
N MET A 242 2.34 -4.36 -16.75
CA MET A 242 3.27 -5.07 -15.88
C MET A 242 4.47 -5.62 -16.67
N PRO A 243 5.68 -5.60 -16.08
CA PRO A 243 6.86 -6.22 -16.69
C PRO A 243 6.71 -7.75 -16.77
N GLU A 244 7.37 -8.38 -17.73
CA GLU A 244 7.33 -9.85 -17.91
C GLU A 244 7.94 -10.59 -16.71
N SER A 245 8.88 -9.97 -16.03
CA SER A 245 9.45 -10.50 -14.78
C SER A 245 8.44 -10.71 -13.65
N ILE A 246 7.21 -10.18 -13.71
CA ILE A 246 6.19 -10.41 -12.68
C ILE A 246 5.95 -11.90 -12.43
N GLY A 247 6.04 -12.74 -13.47
CA GLY A 247 5.87 -14.19 -13.36
C GLY A 247 6.93 -14.89 -12.50
N GLN A 248 8.08 -14.25 -12.26
CA GLN A 248 9.16 -14.79 -11.44
C GLN A 248 8.84 -14.76 -9.93
N LEU A 249 7.81 -14.00 -9.52
CA LEU A 249 7.34 -13.89 -8.13
C LEU A 249 6.53 -15.13 -7.70
N THR A 250 7.09 -16.32 -7.88
CA THR A 250 6.42 -17.62 -7.66
C THR A 250 5.92 -17.84 -6.22
N GLY A 251 6.45 -17.10 -5.24
CA GLY A 251 6.00 -17.10 -3.84
C GLY A 251 4.77 -16.22 -3.56
N LEU A 252 4.28 -15.47 -4.55
CA LEU A 252 3.19 -14.52 -4.39
C LEU A 252 1.85 -15.23 -4.18
N THR A 253 1.13 -14.83 -3.13
CA THR A 253 -0.17 -15.45 -2.75
C THR A 253 -1.37 -14.55 -3.03
N SER A 254 -1.14 -13.24 -3.12
CA SER A 254 -2.15 -12.21 -3.40
C SER A 254 -1.56 -11.15 -4.32
N LEU A 255 -2.30 -10.81 -5.37
CA LEU A 255 -1.99 -9.76 -6.33
C LEU A 255 -3.27 -8.98 -6.65
N SER A 256 -3.23 -7.66 -6.48
CA SER A 256 -4.38 -6.80 -6.74
C SER A 256 -4.02 -5.66 -7.68
N PHE A 257 -4.85 -5.47 -8.71
CA PHE A 257 -4.87 -4.32 -9.60
C PHE A 257 -6.15 -3.50 -9.45
N GLU A 258 -6.83 -3.60 -8.29
CA GLU A 258 -8.09 -2.88 -8.06
C GLU A 258 -7.92 -1.36 -8.37
N ARG A 259 -8.82 -0.76 -9.13
CA ARG A 259 -8.78 0.65 -9.55
C ARG A 259 -7.52 1.02 -10.36
N CYS A 260 -6.82 0.09 -11.01
CA CYS A 260 -5.81 0.44 -12.02
C CYS A 260 -6.49 0.87 -13.34
N PHE A 261 -7.04 2.09 -13.37
CA PHE A 261 -7.89 2.58 -14.46
C PHE A 261 -7.22 2.57 -15.84
N SER A 262 -5.89 2.72 -15.89
CA SER A 262 -5.11 2.78 -17.13
C SER A 262 -4.51 1.43 -17.56
N LEU A 263 -4.68 0.35 -16.77
CA LEU A 263 -4.06 -0.95 -17.05
C LEU A 263 -4.64 -1.58 -18.32
N GLN A 264 -3.82 -1.67 -19.37
CA GLN A 264 -4.29 -2.12 -20.69
C GLN A 264 -4.18 -3.63 -20.87
N SER A 265 -3.17 -4.25 -20.26
CA SER A 265 -2.88 -5.68 -20.32
C SER A 265 -2.01 -6.13 -19.14
N VAL A 266 -1.99 -7.44 -18.92
CA VAL A 266 -0.99 -8.13 -18.09
C VAL A 266 -0.22 -9.12 -18.96
N PRO A 267 1.07 -9.39 -18.66
CA PRO A 267 1.92 -10.24 -19.48
C PRO A 267 1.55 -11.74 -19.37
N GLU A 268 1.94 -12.54 -20.36
CA GLU A 268 1.72 -14.00 -20.38
C GLU A 268 2.45 -14.74 -19.24
N THR A 269 3.47 -14.12 -18.68
CA THR A 269 4.17 -14.61 -17.49
C THR A 269 3.31 -14.60 -16.22
N ILE A 270 2.16 -13.90 -16.20
CA ILE A 270 1.26 -13.91 -15.04
C ILE A 270 0.84 -15.33 -14.63
N GLY A 271 0.70 -16.25 -15.59
CA GLY A 271 0.34 -17.64 -15.32
C GLY A 271 1.42 -18.45 -14.57
N GLN A 272 2.63 -17.92 -14.43
CA GLN A 272 3.72 -18.55 -13.66
C GLN A 272 3.55 -18.37 -12.15
N LEU A 273 2.63 -17.53 -11.71
CA LEU A 273 2.31 -17.27 -10.29
C LEU A 273 1.52 -18.42 -9.66
N ALA A 274 2.08 -19.64 -9.65
CA ALA A 274 1.40 -20.86 -9.24
C ALA A 274 0.87 -20.85 -7.78
N GLY A 275 1.46 -20.01 -6.91
CA GLY A 275 1.02 -19.82 -5.52
C GLY A 275 -0.16 -18.86 -5.34
N LEU A 276 -0.62 -18.21 -6.41
CA LEU A 276 -1.61 -17.14 -6.32
C LEU A 276 -3.00 -17.67 -5.96
N THR A 277 -3.60 -17.12 -4.90
CA THR A 277 -4.93 -17.52 -4.42
C THR A 277 -6.00 -16.48 -4.69
N ARG A 278 -5.60 -15.23 -4.89
CA ARG A 278 -6.48 -14.09 -5.17
C ARG A 278 -5.86 -13.21 -6.26
N LEU A 279 -6.65 -12.91 -7.29
CA LEU A 279 -6.32 -12.00 -8.38
C LEU A 279 -7.51 -11.08 -8.62
N SER A 280 -7.29 -9.78 -8.52
CA SER A 280 -8.34 -8.77 -8.73
C SER A 280 -7.94 -7.79 -9.83
N PHE A 281 -8.84 -7.59 -10.79
CA PHE A 281 -8.81 -6.55 -11.82
C PHE A 281 -9.95 -5.56 -11.65
N GLU A 282 -10.55 -5.48 -10.46
CA GLU A 282 -11.73 -4.65 -10.24
C GLU A 282 -11.50 -3.21 -10.65
N ARG A 283 -12.40 -2.63 -11.43
CA ARG A 283 -12.32 -1.27 -11.96
C ARG A 283 -11.07 -1.02 -12.83
N CYS A 284 -10.53 -2.03 -13.51
CA CYS A 284 -9.54 -1.83 -14.58
C CYS A 284 -10.24 -1.42 -15.89
N ASN A 285 -10.57 -0.12 -16.00
CA ASN A 285 -11.47 0.40 -17.03
C ASN A 285 -10.96 0.24 -18.47
N THR A 286 -9.65 0.21 -18.70
CA THR A 286 -9.02 0.06 -20.02
C THR A 286 -8.58 -1.36 -20.35
N LEU A 287 -8.67 -2.30 -19.41
CA LEU A 287 -8.27 -3.69 -19.61
C LEU A 287 -9.20 -4.34 -20.65
N LYS A 288 -8.64 -4.73 -21.80
CA LYS A 288 -9.43 -5.30 -22.91
C LYS A 288 -9.49 -6.82 -22.90
N ARG A 289 -8.41 -7.46 -22.45
CA ARG A 289 -8.22 -8.90 -22.43
C ARG A 289 -7.27 -9.30 -21.31
N VAL A 290 -7.33 -10.56 -20.92
CA VAL A 290 -6.31 -11.23 -20.11
C VAL A 290 -5.64 -12.34 -20.92
N PRO A 291 -4.36 -12.65 -20.63
CA PRO A 291 -3.58 -13.64 -21.37
C PRO A 291 -4.08 -15.08 -21.19
N GLU A 292 -3.80 -15.96 -22.16
CA GLU A 292 -4.19 -17.38 -22.11
C GLU A 292 -3.53 -18.11 -20.93
N SER A 293 -2.35 -17.69 -20.51
CA SER A 293 -1.68 -18.21 -19.31
C SER A 293 -2.46 -18.06 -18.01
N ILE A 294 -3.52 -17.24 -17.93
CA ILE A 294 -4.31 -17.10 -16.70
C ILE A 294 -4.87 -18.45 -16.21
N GLY A 295 -5.18 -19.38 -17.13
CA GLY A 295 -5.63 -20.73 -16.79
C GLY A 295 -4.62 -21.59 -16.04
N LEU A 296 -3.33 -21.23 -16.06
CA LEU A 296 -2.27 -21.93 -15.31
C LEU A 296 -2.33 -21.66 -13.81
N LEU A 297 -3.10 -20.66 -13.36
CA LEU A 297 -3.29 -20.29 -11.95
C LEU A 297 -4.24 -21.26 -11.23
N THR A 298 -3.93 -22.55 -11.24
CA THR A 298 -4.80 -23.62 -10.73
C THR A 298 -5.14 -23.52 -9.23
N GLY A 299 -4.31 -22.81 -8.45
CA GLY A 299 -4.54 -22.50 -7.02
C GLY A 299 -5.45 -21.29 -6.75
N LEU A 300 -5.86 -20.57 -7.80
CA LEU A 300 -6.64 -19.35 -7.69
C LEU A 300 -8.05 -19.65 -7.15
N LYS A 301 -8.44 -18.99 -6.06
CA LYS A 301 -9.76 -19.18 -5.42
C LYS A 301 -10.76 -18.10 -5.82
N SER A 302 -10.29 -16.89 -6.09
CA SER A 302 -11.10 -15.73 -6.41
C SER A 302 -10.50 -14.96 -7.58
N LEU A 303 -11.31 -14.72 -8.61
CA LEU A 303 -10.98 -13.90 -9.76
C LEU A 303 -12.08 -12.88 -9.99
N SER A 304 -11.74 -11.59 -10.00
CA SER A 304 -12.70 -10.51 -10.16
C SER A 304 -12.32 -9.56 -11.28
N PHE A 305 -13.30 -9.26 -12.14
CA PHE A 305 -13.28 -8.28 -13.21
C PHE A 305 -14.37 -7.22 -13.02
N GLU A 306 -14.92 -7.06 -11.80
CA GLU A 306 -16.01 -6.11 -11.56
C GLU A 306 -15.66 -4.73 -12.12
N ARG A 307 -16.59 -4.12 -12.88
CA ARG A 307 -16.45 -2.79 -13.50
C ARG A 307 -15.28 -2.66 -14.48
N CYS A 308 -14.83 -3.75 -15.11
CA CYS A 308 -13.94 -3.69 -16.27
C CYS A 308 -14.71 -3.33 -17.55
N PHE A 309 -15.02 -2.05 -17.74
CA PHE A 309 -15.91 -1.58 -18.82
C PHE A 309 -15.40 -1.88 -20.24
N SER A 310 -14.09 -2.01 -20.42
CA SER A 310 -13.45 -2.29 -21.72
C SER A 310 -13.15 -3.76 -21.97
N LEU A 311 -13.41 -4.67 -21.01
CA LEU A 311 -13.13 -6.09 -21.17
C LEU A 311 -14.02 -6.66 -22.28
N GLN A 312 -13.41 -7.15 -23.35
CA GLN A 312 -14.12 -7.66 -24.54
C GLN A 312 -14.33 -9.17 -24.48
N SER A 313 -13.30 -9.88 -24.04
CA SER A 313 -13.32 -11.34 -23.93
C SER A 313 -12.39 -11.80 -22.82
N VAL A 314 -12.59 -13.06 -22.44
CA VAL A 314 -11.70 -13.82 -21.55
C VAL A 314 -11.33 -15.15 -22.23
N PRO A 315 -10.11 -15.67 -21.99
CA PRO A 315 -9.57 -16.83 -22.70
C PRO A 315 -10.26 -18.14 -22.33
N GLU A 316 -10.22 -19.12 -23.23
CA GLU A 316 -10.72 -20.49 -22.99
C GLU A 316 -9.97 -21.21 -21.87
N SER A 317 -8.75 -20.76 -21.55
CA SER A 317 -7.99 -21.29 -20.42
C SER A 317 -8.64 -21.02 -19.06
N ILE A 318 -9.61 -20.09 -18.94
CA ILE A 318 -10.33 -19.86 -17.67
C ILE A 318 -10.93 -21.15 -17.11
N GLY A 319 -11.39 -22.07 -17.96
CA GLY A 319 -11.93 -23.36 -17.49
C GLY A 319 -10.92 -24.25 -16.77
N GLN A 320 -9.62 -23.98 -16.90
CA GLN A 320 -8.53 -24.72 -16.24
C GLN A 320 -8.31 -24.32 -14.78
N LEU A 321 -8.97 -23.24 -14.31
CA LEU A 321 -8.87 -22.74 -12.93
C LEU A 321 -9.61 -23.67 -11.94
N ALA A 322 -9.07 -24.87 -11.73
CA ALA A 322 -9.71 -25.93 -10.94
C ALA A 322 -10.02 -25.54 -9.48
N GLY A 323 -9.23 -24.64 -8.88
CA GLY A 323 -9.43 -24.13 -7.52
C GLY A 323 -10.42 -22.96 -7.41
N LEU A 324 -10.97 -22.45 -8.51
CA LEU A 324 -11.75 -21.22 -8.51
C LEU A 324 -13.12 -21.42 -7.89
N THR A 325 -13.41 -20.64 -6.85
CA THR A 325 -14.66 -20.70 -6.09
C THR A 325 -15.59 -19.51 -6.37
N SER A 326 -15.00 -18.37 -6.76
CA SER A 326 -15.70 -17.12 -7.02
C SER A 326 -15.17 -16.47 -8.28
N LEU A 327 -16.06 -16.16 -9.22
CA LEU A 327 -15.78 -15.47 -10.47
C LEU A 327 -16.73 -14.30 -10.63
N ASN A 328 -16.20 -13.10 -10.81
CA ASN A 328 -16.99 -11.87 -10.88
C ASN A 328 -16.76 -11.11 -12.20
N TYR A 329 -17.82 -10.89 -12.96
CA TYR A 329 -17.88 -10.07 -14.18
C TYR A 329 -18.87 -8.90 -14.06
N SER A 330 -19.28 -8.55 -12.84
CA SER A 330 -20.24 -7.49 -12.56
C SER A 330 -19.92 -6.22 -13.32
N VAL A 331 -20.89 -5.68 -14.06
CA VAL A 331 -20.77 -4.41 -14.78
C VAL A 331 -19.69 -4.39 -15.88
N CYS A 332 -19.35 -5.55 -16.47
CA CYS A 332 -18.52 -5.65 -17.68
C CYS A 332 -19.35 -5.39 -18.94
N SER A 333 -19.57 -4.13 -19.29
CA SER A 333 -20.51 -3.72 -20.36
C SER A 333 -20.09 -4.12 -21.79
N ARG A 334 -18.79 -4.31 -22.05
CA ARG A 334 -18.26 -4.67 -23.39
C ARG A 334 -17.90 -6.15 -23.52
N LEU A 335 -18.16 -6.96 -22.50
CA LEU A 335 -17.90 -8.40 -22.58
C LEU A 335 -18.88 -8.99 -23.59
N GLU A 336 -18.35 -9.57 -24.67
CA GLU A 336 -19.16 -10.07 -25.79
C GLU A 336 -19.67 -11.49 -25.52
N SER A 337 -18.83 -12.32 -24.90
CA SER A 337 -19.15 -13.68 -24.51
C SER A 337 -18.31 -14.12 -23.31
N VAL A 338 -18.74 -15.20 -22.68
CA VAL A 338 -17.88 -16.02 -21.83
C VAL A 338 -17.57 -17.34 -22.54
N PRO A 339 -16.38 -17.91 -22.34
CA PRO A 339 -15.96 -19.14 -22.99
C PRO A 339 -16.74 -20.36 -22.47
N GLU A 340 -16.95 -21.36 -23.34
CA GLU A 340 -17.67 -22.59 -22.98
C GLU A 340 -16.95 -23.38 -21.87
N SER A 341 -15.62 -23.23 -21.80
CA SER A 341 -14.78 -23.79 -20.75
C SER A 341 -15.11 -23.31 -19.34
N ILE A 342 -15.89 -22.23 -19.11
CA ILE A 342 -16.45 -21.93 -17.78
C ILE A 342 -17.23 -23.13 -17.23
N GLY A 343 -17.84 -23.91 -18.11
CA GLY A 343 -18.46 -25.19 -17.80
C GLY A 343 -17.51 -26.23 -17.18
N GLN A 344 -16.20 -26.04 -17.17
CA GLN A 344 -15.19 -26.93 -16.57
C GLN A 344 -14.80 -26.53 -15.13
N LEU A 345 -15.25 -25.37 -14.65
CA LEU A 345 -14.97 -24.86 -13.30
C LEU A 345 -15.74 -25.65 -12.23
N THR A 346 -15.25 -26.84 -11.89
CA THR A 346 -15.91 -27.77 -10.95
C THR A 346 -15.99 -27.25 -9.51
N GLY A 347 -15.06 -26.37 -9.10
CA GLY A 347 -15.03 -25.75 -7.78
C GLY A 347 -15.87 -24.48 -7.65
N LEU A 348 -16.46 -23.98 -8.73
CA LEU A 348 -17.15 -22.68 -8.74
C LEU A 348 -18.42 -22.76 -7.89
N THR A 349 -18.53 -21.85 -6.92
CA THR A 349 -19.71 -21.72 -6.05
C THR A 349 -20.45 -20.41 -6.28
N ALA A 350 -19.74 -19.41 -6.81
CA ALA A 350 -20.24 -18.08 -7.02
C ALA A 350 -19.84 -17.54 -8.40
N LEU A 351 -20.84 -17.16 -9.20
CA LEU A 351 -20.65 -16.45 -10.47
C LEU A 351 -21.48 -15.17 -10.47
N GLU A 352 -20.82 -14.03 -10.54
CA GLU A 352 -21.48 -12.72 -10.56
C GLU A 352 -21.45 -12.13 -11.98
N LEU A 353 -22.64 -11.90 -12.55
CA LEU A 353 -22.86 -11.30 -13.87
C LEU A 353 -23.88 -10.13 -13.86
N PRO A 354 -24.10 -9.37 -12.77
CA PRO A 354 -25.06 -8.27 -12.79
C PRO A 354 -24.66 -7.21 -13.80
N SER A 355 -25.64 -6.69 -14.56
CA SER A 355 -25.41 -5.68 -15.60
C SER A 355 -24.48 -6.11 -16.76
N CYS A 356 -24.24 -7.40 -16.94
CA CYS A 356 -23.70 -7.94 -18.19
C CYS A 356 -24.76 -7.93 -19.30
N GLN A 357 -24.34 -8.13 -20.55
CA GLN A 357 -25.28 -8.32 -21.67
C GLN A 357 -26.00 -9.66 -21.56
N ASP A 358 -27.28 -9.71 -21.95
CA ASP A 358 -28.10 -10.94 -21.85
C ASP A 358 -27.47 -12.15 -22.58
N GLY A 359 -26.76 -11.91 -23.69
CA GLY A 359 -26.04 -12.96 -24.43
C GLY A 359 -24.91 -13.59 -23.61
N VAL A 360 -24.18 -12.80 -22.83
CA VAL A 360 -23.12 -13.28 -21.91
C VAL A 360 -23.73 -14.12 -20.80
N VAL A 361 -24.82 -13.63 -20.20
CA VAL A 361 -25.53 -14.35 -19.14
C VAL A 361 -26.04 -15.70 -19.65
N ARG A 362 -26.65 -15.73 -20.84
CA ARG A 362 -27.12 -16.97 -21.46
C ARG A 362 -25.98 -17.95 -21.72
N ALA A 363 -24.89 -17.49 -22.35
CA ALA A 363 -23.72 -18.32 -22.64
C ALA A 363 -23.12 -18.93 -21.35
N ALA A 364 -23.02 -18.13 -20.29
CA ALA A 364 -22.54 -18.60 -18.99
C ALA A 364 -23.41 -19.71 -18.40
N VAL A 365 -24.73 -19.51 -18.42
CA VAL A 365 -25.69 -20.50 -17.90
C VAL A 365 -25.65 -21.78 -18.73
N GLU A 366 -25.65 -21.66 -20.06
CA GLU A 366 -25.58 -22.80 -20.99
C GLU A 366 -24.29 -23.64 -20.79
N ALA A 367 -23.14 -22.97 -20.66
CA ALA A 367 -21.87 -23.61 -20.39
C ALA A 367 -21.88 -24.36 -19.03
N LEU A 368 -22.47 -23.77 -18.00
CA LEU A 368 -22.55 -24.38 -16.66
C LEU A 368 -23.53 -25.56 -16.59
N THR A 369 -24.60 -25.56 -17.38
CA THR A 369 -25.64 -26.60 -17.29
C THR A 369 -25.42 -27.82 -18.18
N LEU A 370 -24.48 -27.77 -19.15
CA LEU A 370 -24.19 -28.85 -20.13
C LEU A 370 -25.43 -29.39 -20.91
N LYS A 371 -26.59 -28.75 -20.74
CA LYS A 371 -27.91 -29.07 -21.29
C LYS A 371 -28.67 -27.76 -21.49
N SER A 372 -29.58 -27.72 -22.47
CA SER A 372 -30.41 -26.55 -22.75
C SER A 372 -31.07 -26.02 -21.46
N PRO A 373 -31.03 -24.69 -21.20
CA PRO A 373 -31.33 -24.07 -19.91
C PRO A 373 -32.75 -24.32 -19.37
N ARG A 374 -33.66 -24.83 -20.22
CA ARG A 374 -35.06 -25.10 -19.88
C ARG A 374 -35.30 -26.21 -18.85
N THR A 375 -34.31 -27.03 -18.52
CA THR A 375 -34.53 -28.24 -17.68
C THR A 375 -33.95 -28.17 -16.26
N LEU A 376 -33.12 -27.18 -15.93
CA LEU A 376 -32.40 -27.10 -14.64
C LEU A 376 -32.73 -25.85 -13.82
N ILE A 377 -33.48 -24.90 -14.38
CA ILE A 377 -33.98 -23.74 -13.65
C ILE A 377 -35.23 -24.21 -12.89
N LYS A 378 -35.12 -24.48 -11.58
CA LYS A 378 -36.29 -24.47 -10.71
C LYS A 378 -36.80 -23.04 -10.70
N GLU A 379 -37.73 -22.73 -11.60
CA GLU A 379 -38.45 -21.47 -11.68
C GLU A 379 -39.25 -21.25 -10.38
N SER A 380 -38.59 -20.76 -9.33
CA SER A 380 -39.29 -19.88 -8.40
C SER A 380 -39.44 -18.54 -9.11
N ALA A 381 -40.49 -18.44 -9.94
CA ALA A 381 -41.04 -17.23 -10.53
C ALA A 381 -40.01 -16.12 -10.84
N VAL A 382 -39.20 -16.30 -11.88
CA VAL A 382 -38.41 -15.20 -12.46
C VAL A 382 -39.39 -14.35 -13.28
N ASN A 383 -40.07 -13.43 -12.60
CA ASN A 383 -40.80 -12.38 -13.28
C ASN A 383 -39.74 -11.41 -13.84
N TRP A 384 -39.57 -11.43 -15.15
CA TRP A 384 -38.56 -10.66 -15.87
C TRP A 384 -38.91 -9.16 -15.89
N ASP A 385 -39.42 -8.57 -14.82
CA ASP A 385 -39.94 -7.19 -14.87
C ASP A 385 -39.57 -6.26 -13.73
N ASP A 386 -38.81 -6.70 -12.72
CA ASP A 386 -38.34 -5.79 -11.68
C ASP A 386 -36.84 -5.84 -11.43
N SER A 387 -36.36 -4.70 -10.95
CA SER A 387 -34.96 -4.25 -10.82
C SER A 387 -34.10 -5.06 -9.84
N GLU A 388 -34.50 -6.28 -9.51
CA GLU A 388 -33.93 -7.06 -8.42
C GLU A 388 -32.83 -7.99 -8.91
N LEU A 389 -31.78 -8.10 -8.10
CA LEU A 389 -30.69 -9.05 -8.29
C LEU A 389 -31.28 -10.47 -8.21
N VAL A 390 -31.25 -11.22 -9.30
CA VAL A 390 -31.79 -12.59 -9.37
C VAL A 390 -30.66 -13.57 -9.07
N VAL A 391 -30.91 -14.53 -8.18
CA VAL A 391 -29.96 -15.59 -7.84
C VAL A 391 -30.46 -16.91 -8.44
N LEU A 392 -29.77 -17.41 -9.45
CA LEU A 392 -30.02 -18.75 -10.00
C LEU A 392 -29.22 -19.76 -9.17
N SER A 393 -29.90 -20.72 -8.55
CA SER A 393 -29.26 -21.81 -7.81
C SER A 393 -29.21 -23.07 -8.67
N LEU A 394 -28.05 -23.39 -9.22
CA LEU A 394 -27.82 -24.62 -10.00
C LEU A 394 -27.44 -25.75 -9.04
N SER A 395 -28.44 -26.53 -8.59
CA SER A 395 -28.30 -27.49 -7.48
C SER A 395 -28.24 -28.97 -7.88
N GLU A 396 -28.27 -29.29 -9.17
CA GLU A 396 -28.40 -30.69 -9.67
C GLU A 396 -27.32 -31.08 -10.71
N LEU A 397 -26.13 -30.47 -10.64
CA LEU A 397 -25.01 -30.81 -11.53
C LEU A 397 -24.22 -32.02 -10.98
N PRO A 398 -24.07 -33.13 -11.74
CA PRO A 398 -23.35 -34.31 -11.27
C PRO A 398 -21.91 -33.97 -10.86
N GLY A 399 -21.55 -34.31 -9.62
CA GLY A 399 -20.17 -34.15 -9.11
C GLY A 399 -19.75 -32.70 -8.79
N ARG A 400 -20.70 -31.77 -8.62
CA ARG A 400 -20.41 -30.36 -8.30
C ARG A 400 -21.20 -29.84 -7.11
N ALA A 401 -20.62 -28.86 -6.41
CA ALA A 401 -21.35 -28.07 -5.44
C ALA A 401 -22.42 -27.22 -6.12
N ALA A 402 -23.44 -26.81 -5.36
CA ALA A 402 -24.44 -25.88 -5.88
C ALA A 402 -23.79 -24.54 -6.24
N ILE A 403 -24.11 -24.03 -7.43
CA ILE A 403 -23.58 -22.75 -7.92
C ILE A 403 -24.65 -21.68 -7.75
N LYS A 404 -24.28 -20.56 -7.13
CA LYS A 404 -25.09 -19.34 -7.11
C LYS A 404 -24.64 -18.45 -8.25
N VAL A 405 -25.56 -18.12 -9.15
CA VAL A 405 -25.33 -17.17 -10.24
C VAL A 405 -26.15 -15.92 -9.98
N TRP A 406 -25.48 -14.78 -9.78
CA TRP A 406 -26.12 -13.48 -9.57
C TRP A 406 -26.21 -12.73 -10.88
N VAL A 407 -27.43 -12.31 -11.26
CA VAL A 407 -27.72 -11.58 -12.49
C VAL A 407 -28.65 -10.40 -12.19
N SER A 408 -28.63 -9.35 -12.99
CA SER A 408 -29.56 -8.23 -12.89
C SER A 408 -29.76 -7.55 -14.24
N LYS A 409 -30.97 -7.00 -14.49
CA LYS A 409 -31.29 -6.30 -15.74
C LYS A 409 -30.37 -5.10 -15.95
N ASN A 410 -29.88 -4.96 -17.19
CA ASN A 410 -29.16 -3.79 -17.65
C ASN A 410 -30.17 -2.65 -17.96
N LYS A 411 -30.42 -1.71 -17.04
CA LYS A 411 -31.33 -0.55 -17.29
C LYS A 411 -30.72 0.53 -18.22
N ARG A 412 -29.91 0.16 -19.21
CA ARG A 412 -29.37 1.09 -20.24
C ARG A 412 -29.51 0.53 -21.65
N ALA A 413 -30.76 0.40 -22.08
CA ALA A 413 -31.15 0.58 -23.48
C ALA A 413 -32.16 1.74 -23.54
N LEU A 414 -31.67 2.98 -23.44
CA LEU A 414 -32.43 4.18 -23.81
C LEU A 414 -31.46 5.11 -24.56
N VAL A 415 -31.55 5.03 -25.89
CA VAL A 415 -31.49 6.07 -26.95
C VAL A 415 -30.71 7.37 -26.64
N PRO A 416 -29.89 7.88 -27.59
CA PRO A 416 -28.89 8.93 -27.35
C PRO A 416 -29.48 10.34 -27.20
N LEU A 417 -28.83 11.15 -26.37
CA LEU A 417 -28.75 12.62 -26.47
C LEU A 417 -27.42 13.09 -25.86
#